data_AF-A0A838N4Q3-F1
#
_entry.id   AF-A0A838N4Q3-F1
#
_cell.length_a   1.000
_cell.length_b   1.000
_cell.length_c   1.000
_cell.angle_alpha   90.00
_cell.angle_beta   90.00
_cell.angle_gamma   90.00
#
_symmetry.space_group_name_H-M   'P 1'
#
loop_
_entity.id
_entity.type
_entity.pdbx_description
1 polymer ?
#
loop_
_entity_poly.entity_id
_entity_poly.type
_entity_poly.pdbx_seq_one_letter_code
_entity_poly.pdbx_strand_id
1 'polypeptide(L)'
;MVAAKGIATKSLLAGALLLQAYSFAPEPHAPSQLPPDSLVRAVTTNNPLLLEHSFAEGVDVNGAAPDGRTALLAATLQGDHQLIERLLHAGANVDLADQSGTTPIMVAAERGDMQLLQKFLSRTKRPDAADASGRAAVHRAFEHGQLEAADVLIALMPAVDVAGPDGRDLVTMACDAERPEIIRAVLQRAPESLQWTSSSRRALTNSLSAGDAELTRLLLSKYAGPPTVEGRSIPLLAHAIAIDDRGLVEALLQAGADPNVVLPAGADKEFLALLGSASVRDYVKGDDGVTPLMIAAGLGKPEYVRALLDAGAQKNRITTRYKMMALYFAARTDQWRAVQMLIGSGTEPEKLRIEISLASQRAAVFKDGTQVFQTAVSTGRPGFSTPAGQYVITDKNRSHKSSIYHVEMPFFMRLNCRDFGLHAGAVPNYPASHGCIRLPSDVAQKFFSEIPVGTVVMIN
;
A
#
# COMPACT_ATOMS: atom_id res chain seq x y z
N MET A 1 -5.32 78.19 -32.26
CA MET A 1 -3.88 78.54 -32.13
C MET A 1 -3.09 77.28 -32.47
N VAL A 2 -2.60 77.14 -33.71
CA VAL A 2 -1.21 77.46 -34.16
C VAL A 2 -0.20 76.53 -33.46
N ALA A 3 0.58 75.63 -34.10
CA ALA A 3 1.50 75.73 -35.26
C ALA A 3 1.71 74.31 -35.88
N ALA A 4 1.87 74.08 -37.20
CA ALA A 4 3.03 74.31 -38.10
C ALA A 4 4.33 73.61 -37.59
N LYS A 5 5.14 72.80 -38.28
CA LYS A 5 5.54 72.51 -39.69
C LYS A 5 6.00 71.02 -39.69
N GLY A 6 5.91 70.18 -40.73
CA GLY A 6 6.44 70.32 -42.07
C GLY A 6 7.92 69.88 -42.13
N ILE A 7 8.20 68.70 -42.70
CA ILE A 7 9.37 68.40 -43.57
C ILE A 7 8.98 67.23 -44.49
N ALA A 8 9.14 67.48 -45.78
CA ALA A 8 8.96 66.55 -46.88
C ALA A 8 10.32 66.04 -47.34
N THR A 9 10.41 64.77 -47.74
CA THR A 9 11.39 64.31 -48.73
C THR A 9 10.79 63.21 -49.61
N LYS A 10 10.40 63.63 -50.82
CA LYS A 10 10.55 62.97 -52.12
C LYS A 10 10.62 61.43 -52.15
N SER A 11 9.63 60.82 -52.80
CA SER A 11 9.92 59.85 -53.86
C SER A 11 8.78 59.85 -54.89
N LEU A 12 9.05 60.53 -56.01
CA LEU A 12 8.37 60.35 -57.28
C LEU A 12 9.05 59.16 -57.96
N LEU A 13 8.26 58.13 -58.30
CA LEU A 13 8.37 57.17 -59.42
C LEU A 13 7.91 55.78 -58.94
N ALA A 14 6.65 55.45 -59.20
CA ALA A 14 6.21 54.05 -59.33
C ALA A 14 4.88 54.03 -60.11
N GLY A 15 4.93 54.53 -61.34
CA GLY A 15 3.92 54.30 -62.36
C GLY A 15 4.60 53.67 -63.57
N ALA A 16 4.02 52.58 -64.07
CA ALA A 16 4.38 51.82 -65.27
C ALA A 16 5.53 50.80 -65.14
N LEU A 17 5.19 49.60 -64.68
CA LEU A 17 5.64 48.34 -65.30
C LEU A 17 4.66 47.21 -64.92
N LEU A 18 3.47 47.31 -65.51
CA LEU A 18 2.60 46.17 -65.79
C LEU A 18 3.26 45.36 -66.90
N LEU A 19 3.93 44.25 -66.60
CA LEU A 19 4.02 43.05 -67.44
C LEU A 19 4.89 41.96 -66.78
N GLN A 20 4.28 40.79 -66.66
CA GLN A 20 4.89 39.45 -66.52
C GLN A 20 5.53 39.05 -65.18
N ALA A 21 4.70 38.50 -64.30
CA ALA A 21 5.02 37.28 -63.54
C ALA A 21 3.72 36.58 -63.08
N TYR A 22 2.86 36.21 -64.04
CA TYR A 22 1.97 35.07 -63.83
C TYR A 22 2.80 33.82 -64.12
N SER A 23 3.28 33.12 -63.09
CA SER A 23 3.75 31.74 -63.28
C SER A 23 3.70 30.94 -61.98
N PHE A 24 2.89 29.88 -62.03
CA PHE A 24 2.87 28.69 -61.17
C PHE A 24 2.34 28.84 -59.73
N ALA A 25 1.05 29.11 -59.60
CA ALA A 25 0.27 28.22 -58.74
C ALA A 25 0.15 26.88 -59.48
N PRO A 26 0.46 25.72 -58.87
CA PRO A 26 0.23 24.44 -59.52
C PRO A 26 -1.26 24.35 -59.87
N GLU A 27 -1.56 24.00 -61.11
CA GLU A 27 -2.90 23.62 -61.54
C GLU A 27 -3.46 22.59 -60.54
N PRO A 28 -4.74 22.68 -60.13
CA PRO A 28 -5.35 21.58 -59.40
C PRO A 28 -5.23 20.33 -60.29
N HIS A 29 -4.48 19.33 -59.82
CA HIS A 29 -4.33 18.07 -60.52
C HIS A 29 -5.72 17.55 -60.92
N ALA A 30 -5.88 17.13 -62.18
CA ALA A 30 -7.11 16.49 -62.63
C ALA A 30 -7.46 15.34 -61.67
N PRO A 31 -8.74 15.12 -61.31
CA PRO A 31 -9.11 14.03 -60.43
C PRO A 31 -8.57 12.71 -61.01
N SER A 32 -7.81 11.97 -60.20
CA SER A 32 -7.21 10.68 -60.57
C SER A 32 -8.23 9.79 -61.29
N GLN A 33 -7.83 9.19 -62.42
CA GLN A 33 -8.65 8.20 -63.11
C GLN A 33 -8.69 6.85 -62.39
N LEU A 34 -7.78 6.64 -61.44
CA LEU A 34 -7.75 5.44 -60.61
C LEU A 34 -8.77 5.53 -59.47
N PRO A 35 -9.41 4.41 -59.09
CA PRO A 35 -10.24 4.31 -57.90
C PRO A 35 -9.52 4.81 -56.64
N PRO A 36 -10.22 5.43 -55.67
CA PRO A 36 -9.63 5.95 -54.44
C PRO A 36 -8.86 4.91 -53.60
N ASP A 37 -9.22 3.64 -53.70
CA ASP A 37 -8.58 2.52 -52.99
C ASP A 37 -7.38 1.92 -53.76
N SER A 38 -7.03 2.46 -54.92
CA SER A 38 -5.95 1.92 -55.78
C SER A 38 -4.61 1.88 -55.07
N LEU A 39 -4.31 2.90 -54.26
CA LEU A 39 -3.10 2.93 -53.44
C LEU A 39 -3.13 1.82 -52.38
N VAL A 40 -4.27 1.59 -51.71
CA VAL A 40 -4.43 0.50 -50.73
C VAL A 40 -4.25 -0.86 -51.41
N ARG A 41 -4.84 -1.05 -52.59
CA ARG A 41 -4.71 -2.27 -53.40
C ARG A 41 -3.27 -2.51 -53.84
N ALA A 42 -2.55 -1.46 -54.24
CA ALA A 42 -1.14 -1.54 -54.61
C ALA A 42 -0.29 -2.08 -53.46
N VAL A 43 -0.48 -1.55 -52.25
CA VAL A 43 0.24 -1.98 -51.04
C VAL A 43 -0.15 -3.40 -50.65
N THR A 44 -1.45 -3.68 -50.52
CA THR A 44 -1.94 -5.00 -50.06
C THR A 44 -1.62 -6.15 -51.00
N THR A 45 -1.51 -5.89 -52.31
CA THR A 45 -1.12 -6.90 -53.31
C THR A 45 0.37 -6.90 -53.66
N ASN A 46 1.18 -6.05 -53.00
CA ASN A 46 2.59 -5.85 -53.28
C ASN A 46 2.86 -5.59 -54.78
N ASN A 47 2.10 -4.68 -55.38
CA ASN A 47 2.17 -4.34 -56.80
C ASN A 47 2.92 -3.00 -57.00
N PRO A 48 4.24 -3.01 -57.27
CA PRO A 48 5.03 -1.80 -57.40
C PRO A 48 4.60 -0.94 -58.60
N LEU A 49 4.14 -1.55 -59.70
CA LEU A 49 3.68 -0.79 -60.87
C LEU A 49 2.41 0.01 -60.55
N LEU A 50 1.44 -0.61 -59.87
CA LEU A 50 0.23 0.10 -59.43
C LEU A 50 0.57 1.14 -58.36
N LEU A 51 1.56 0.89 -57.50
CA LEU A 51 2.02 1.83 -56.49
C LEU A 51 2.60 3.10 -57.14
N GLU A 52 3.56 2.94 -58.05
CA GLU A 52 4.16 4.07 -58.77
C GLU A 52 3.13 4.83 -59.62
N HIS A 53 2.24 4.12 -60.31
CA HIS A 53 1.17 4.73 -61.09
C HIS A 53 0.19 5.52 -60.21
N SER A 54 -0.14 4.99 -59.02
CA SER A 54 -1.03 5.69 -58.07
C SER A 54 -0.42 6.99 -57.54
N PHE A 55 0.90 7.00 -57.26
CA PHE A 55 1.60 8.23 -56.88
C PHE A 55 1.69 9.22 -58.05
N ALA A 56 1.92 8.75 -59.28
CA ALA A 56 2.01 9.61 -60.46
C ALA A 56 0.67 10.28 -60.82
N GLU A 57 -0.44 9.55 -60.68
CA GLU A 57 -1.80 10.06 -60.93
C GLU A 57 -2.35 10.95 -59.79
N GLY A 58 -1.59 11.13 -58.70
CA GLY A 58 -2.03 11.95 -57.57
C GLY A 58 -3.26 11.37 -56.85
N VAL A 59 -3.35 10.04 -56.74
CA VAL A 59 -4.38 9.38 -55.92
C VAL A 59 -4.31 9.93 -54.50
N ASP A 60 -5.44 10.26 -53.89
CA ASP A 60 -5.49 10.70 -52.50
C ASP A 60 -4.82 9.66 -51.60
N VAL A 61 -3.72 10.05 -50.95
CA VAL A 61 -2.93 9.19 -50.05
C VAL A 61 -3.76 8.70 -48.84
N ASN A 62 -4.84 9.42 -48.52
CA ASN A 62 -5.79 9.10 -47.45
C ASN A 62 -7.02 8.33 -47.96
N GLY A 63 -7.07 8.00 -49.26
CA GLY A 63 -8.07 7.13 -49.84
C GLY A 63 -8.10 5.77 -49.12
N ALA A 64 -9.30 5.35 -48.74
CA ALA A 64 -9.52 4.13 -47.99
C ALA A 64 -10.18 3.05 -48.86
N ALA A 65 -9.84 1.80 -48.60
CA ALA A 65 -10.56 0.64 -49.12
C ALA A 65 -11.96 0.53 -48.50
N PRO A 66 -12.85 -0.32 -49.04
CA PRO A 66 -14.21 -0.48 -48.51
C PRO A 66 -14.29 -0.87 -47.03
N ASP A 67 -13.26 -1.48 -46.47
CA ASP A 67 -13.12 -1.82 -45.04
C ASP A 67 -12.55 -0.66 -44.20
N GLY A 68 -12.39 0.53 -44.77
CA GLY A 68 -11.80 1.70 -44.12
C GLY A 68 -10.27 1.70 -44.08
N ARG A 69 -9.60 0.64 -44.55
CA ARG A 69 -8.13 0.55 -44.48
C ARG A 69 -7.47 1.56 -45.42
N THR A 70 -6.52 2.34 -44.90
CA THR A 70 -5.68 3.24 -45.69
C THR A 70 -4.39 2.56 -46.17
N ALA A 71 -3.71 3.17 -47.15
CA ALA A 71 -2.42 2.67 -47.61
C ALA A 71 -1.37 2.70 -46.49
N LEU A 72 -1.42 3.72 -45.61
CA LEU A 72 -0.55 3.83 -44.44
C LEU A 72 -0.78 2.69 -43.45
N LEU A 73 -2.04 2.36 -43.14
CA LEU A 73 -2.35 1.24 -42.25
C LEU A 73 -1.90 -0.09 -42.87
N ALA A 74 -2.13 -0.30 -44.18
CA ALA A 74 -1.66 -1.50 -44.89
C ALA A 74 -0.12 -1.63 -44.85
N ALA A 75 0.61 -0.56 -45.12
CA ALA A 75 2.08 -0.55 -45.06
C ALA A 75 2.58 -0.80 -43.63
N THR A 76 1.91 -0.24 -42.63
CA THR A 76 2.20 -0.47 -41.21
C THR A 76 1.99 -1.93 -40.81
N LEU A 77 0.90 -2.55 -41.26
CA LEU A 77 0.63 -3.99 -41.10
C LEU A 77 1.64 -4.87 -41.84
N GLN A 78 2.27 -4.39 -42.91
CA GLN A 78 3.35 -5.12 -43.58
C GLN A 78 4.73 -4.88 -42.94
N GLY A 79 4.88 -3.80 -42.15
CA GLY A 79 6.17 -3.39 -41.60
C GLY A 79 7.10 -2.74 -42.62
N ASP A 80 6.56 -2.24 -43.74
CA ASP A 80 7.36 -1.60 -44.80
C ASP A 80 7.70 -0.15 -44.40
N HIS A 81 8.79 0.01 -43.66
CA HIS A 81 9.26 1.32 -43.18
C HIS A 81 9.53 2.31 -44.31
N GLN A 82 10.05 1.85 -45.45
CA GLN A 82 10.37 2.72 -46.57
C GLN A 82 9.10 3.28 -47.21
N LEU A 83 8.09 2.43 -47.41
CA LEU A 83 6.79 2.85 -47.91
C LEU A 83 6.06 3.73 -46.91
N ILE A 84 6.12 3.41 -45.61
CA ILE A 84 5.54 4.25 -44.56
C ILE A 84 6.13 5.66 -44.62
N GLU A 85 7.46 5.80 -44.73
CA GLU A 85 8.09 7.10 -44.89
C GLU A 85 7.57 7.83 -46.12
N ARG A 86 7.51 7.16 -47.27
CA ARG A 86 7.02 7.76 -48.50
C ARG A 86 5.58 8.25 -48.37
N LEU A 87 4.70 7.45 -47.76
CA LEU A 87 3.30 7.81 -47.51
C LEU A 87 3.19 8.99 -46.54
N LEU A 88 4.00 9.02 -45.48
CA LEU A 88 4.06 10.13 -44.52
C LEU A 88 4.57 11.43 -45.15
N HIS A 89 5.50 11.37 -46.10
CA HIS A 89 5.96 12.53 -46.88
C HIS A 89 4.89 13.03 -47.86
N ALA A 90 4.06 12.12 -48.37
CA ALA A 90 2.92 12.44 -49.24
C ALA A 90 1.69 12.98 -48.48
N GLY A 91 1.76 13.11 -47.15
CA GLY A 91 0.68 13.68 -46.34
C GLY A 91 -0.33 12.65 -45.80
N ALA A 92 0.06 11.38 -45.69
CA ALA A 92 -0.78 10.37 -45.05
C ALA A 92 -1.11 10.73 -43.60
N ASN A 93 -2.40 10.63 -43.25
CA ASN A 93 -2.92 10.91 -41.94
C ASN A 93 -2.80 9.68 -41.04
N VAL A 94 -2.01 9.80 -39.96
CA VAL A 94 -1.73 8.73 -38.98
C VAL A 94 -2.92 8.40 -38.09
N ASP A 95 -3.94 9.26 -38.03
CA ASP A 95 -5.12 9.10 -37.18
C ASP A 95 -6.28 8.37 -37.90
N LEU A 96 -6.12 8.02 -39.19
CA LEU A 96 -7.15 7.28 -39.93
C LEU A 96 -7.16 5.82 -39.51
N ALA A 97 -8.35 5.35 -39.12
CA ALA A 97 -8.61 4.00 -38.69
C ALA A 97 -9.40 3.21 -39.73
N ASP A 98 -9.27 1.89 -39.74
CA ASP A 98 -10.17 1.02 -40.48
C ASP A 98 -11.54 0.87 -39.78
N GLN A 99 -12.45 0.08 -40.36
CA GLN A 99 -13.79 -0.18 -39.78
C GLN A 99 -13.77 -0.82 -38.39
N SER A 100 -12.67 -1.49 -38.02
CA SER A 100 -12.49 -2.02 -36.66
C SER A 100 -11.99 -0.96 -35.69
N GLY A 101 -11.70 0.26 -36.15
CA GLY A 101 -11.08 1.31 -35.36
C GLY A 101 -9.56 1.13 -35.20
N THR A 102 -8.94 0.21 -35.95
CA THR A 102 -7.49 -0.02 -35.87
C THR A 102 -6.74 1.12 -36.57
N THR A 103 -5.82 1.75 -35.84
CA THR A 103 -4.95 2.83 -36.35
C THR A 103 -3.50 2.36 -36.55
N PRO A 104 -2.69 3.06 -37.38
CA PRO A 104 -1.26 2.77 -37.50
C PRO A 104 -0.50 2.74 -36.17
N ILE A 105 -0.86 3.62 -35.22
CA ILE A 105 -0.20 3.68 -33.91
C ILE A 105 -0.48 2.45 -33.05
N MET A 106 -1.68 1.85 -33.14
CA MET A 106 -2.00 0.60 -32.47
C MET A 106 -1.13 -0.56 -33.00
N VAL A 107 -0.93 -0.63 -34.32
CA VAL A 107 -0.10 -1.67 -34.95
C VAL A 107 1.38 -1.49 -34.58
N ALA A 108 1.88 -0.25 -34.54
CA ALA A 108 3.25 0.02 -34.09
C ALA A 108 3.46 -0.39 -32.62
N ALA A 109 2.49 -0.08 -31.75
CA ALA A 109 2.52 -0.43 -30.33
C ALA A 109 2.42 -1.94 -30.11
N GLU A 110 1.53 -2.63 -30.83
CA GLU A 110 1.38 -4.09 -30.82
C GLU A 110 2.70 -4.83 -31.15
N ARG A 111 3.46 -4.28 -32.11
CA ARG A 111 4.73 -4.84 -32.57
C ARG A 111 5.94 -4.43 -31.72
N GLY A 112 5.78 -3.44 -30.85
CA GLY A 112 6.90 -2.81 -30.14
C GLY A 112 7.85 -2.07 -31.07
N ASP A 113 7.38 -1.63 -32.24
CA ASP A 113 8.19 -0.89 -33.20
C ASP A 113 8.36 0.55 -32.73
N MET A 114 9.36 0.77 -31.87
CA MET A 114 9.62 2.08 -31.25
C MET A 114 9.92 3.16 -32.28
N GLN A 115 10.53 2.82 -33.42
CA GLN A 115 10.84 3.79 -34.46
C GLN A 115 9.55 4.30 -35.12
N LEU A 116 8.64 3.39 -35.51
CA LEU A 116 7.35 3.78 -36.07
C LEU A 116 6.45 4.44 -35.02
N LEU A 117 6.45 3.93 -33.79
CA LEU A 117 5.67 4.48 -32.70
C LEU A 117 6.02 5.95 -32.47
N GLN A 118 7.32 6.29 -32.34
CA GLN A 118 7.76 7.67 -32.15
C GLN A 118 7.40 8.57 -33.35
N LYS A 119 7.52 8.06 -34.57
CA LYS A 119 7.12 8.80 -35.79
C LYS A 119 5.62 9.11 -35.78
N PHE A 120 4.77 8.14 -35.47
CA PHE A 120 3.33 8.34 -35.39
C PHE A 120 2.96 9.26 -34.22
N LEU A 121 3.59 9.10 -33.06
CA LEU A 121 3.39 9.98 -31.90
C LEU A 121 3.72 11.45 -32.19
N SER A 122 4.74 11.71 -33.01
CA SER A 122 5.08 13.09 -33.42
C SER A 122 4.05 13.77 -34.33
N ARG A 123 3.10 13.00 -34.89
CA ARG A 123 2.12 13.46 -35.89
C ARG A 123 0.66 13.30 -35.46
N THR A 124 0.37 12.35 -34.59
CA THR A 124 -0.98 12.05 -34.11
C THR A 124 -1.54 13.18 -33.25
N LYS A 125 -2.84 13.42 -33.35
CA LYS A 125 -3.58 14.28 -32.41
C LYS A 125 -4.46 13.46 -31.46
N ARG A 126 -4.47 12.13 -31.59
CA ARG A 126 -5.34 11.19 -30.88
C ARG A 126 -4.59 9.91 -30.50
N PRO A 127 -3.50 9.98 -29.71
CA PRO A 127 -2.73 8.80 -29.32
C PRO A 127 -3.51 7.81 -28.44
N ASP A 128 -4.63 8.26 -27.88
CA ASP A 128 -5.55 7.54 -27.01
C ASP A 128 -6.81 7.03 -27.75
N ALA A 129 -6.90 7.20 -29.07
CA ALA A 129 -8.02 6.69 -29.86
C ALA A 129 -8.17 5.17 -29.62
N ALA A 130 -9.41 4.74 -29.39
CA ALA A 130 -9.75 3.35 -29.11
C ALA A 130 -10.40 2.67 -30.32
N ASP A 131 -10.09 1.38 -30.50
CA ASP A 131 -10.72 0.53 -31.51
C ASP A 131 -12.17 0.17 -31.13
N ALA A 132 -12.88 -0.57 -31.99
CA ALA A 132 -14.26 -0.99 -31.76
C ALA A 132 -14.44 -1.92 -30.53
N SER A 133 -13.34 -2.49 -30.01
CA SER A 133 -13.32 -3.24 -28.76
C SER A 133 -12.99 -2.37 -27.55
N GLY A 134 -12.64 -1.09 -27.73
CA GLY A 134 -12.21 -0.19 -26.66
C GLY A 134 -10.70 -0.19 -26.41
N ARG A 135 -9.87 -0.78 -27.29
CA ARG A 135 -8.41 -0.79 -27.14
C ARG A 135 -7.78 0.42 -27.81
N ALA A 136 -7.14 1.25 -27.00
CA ALA A 136 -6.10 2.16 -27.47
C ALA A 136 -4.75 1.45 -27.69
N ALA A 137 -3.78 2.15 -28.29
CA ALA A 137 -2.43 1.63 -28.55
C ALA A 137 -1.74 1.08 -27.30
N VAL A 138 -1.94 1.70 -26.12
CA VAL A 138 -1.37 1.24 -24.85
C VAL A 138 -1.86 -0.16 -24.46
N HIS A 139 -3.12 -0.48 -24.72
CA HIS A 139 -3.70 -1.79 -24.42
C HIS A 139 -3.07 -2.87 -25.30
N ARG A 140 -2.90 -2.56 -26.60
CA ARG A 140 -2.21 -3.46 -27.54
C ARG A 140 -0.77 -3.72 -27.12
N ALA A 141 -0.06 -2.69 -26.65
CA ALA A 141 1.29 -2.84 -26.13
C ALA A 141 1.33 -3.78 -24.91
N PHE A 142 0.43 -3.62 -23.94
CA PHE A 142 0.32 -4.53 -22.79
C PHE A 142 -0.04 -5.97 -23.21
N GLU A 143 -1.06 -6.15 -24.06
CA GLU A 143 -1.50 -7.46 -24.56
C GLU A 143 -0.37 -8.26 -25.23
N HIS A 144 0.58 -7.56 -25.85
CA HIS A 144 1.69 -8.17 -26.59
C HIS A 144 3.03 -8.08 -25.85
N GLY A 145 3.04 -7.65 -24.58
CA GLY A 145 4.26 -7.57 -23.76
C GLY A 145 5.26 -6.51 -24.25
N GLN A 146 4.83 -5.52 -25.02
CA GLN A 146 5.65 -4.43 -25.55
C GLN A 146 5.79 -3.31 -24.52
N LEU A 147 6.52 -3.62 -23.45
CA LEU A 147 6.54 -2.83 -22.22
C LEU A 147 7.25 -1.47 -22.38
N GLU A 148 8.19 -1.34 -23.32
CA GLU A 148 8.79 -0.04 -23.67
C GLU A 148 7.79 0.86 -24.42
N ALA A 149 7.02 0.29 -25.35
CA ALA A 149 5.95 1.01 -26.05
C ALA A 149 4.86 1.44 -25.07
N ALA A 150 4.48 0.56 -24.13
CA ALA A 150 3.51 0.87 -23.09
C ALA A 150 3.96 2.06 -22.23
N ASP A 151 5.22 2.09 -21.79
CA ASP A 151 5.77 3.17 -20.96
C ASP A 151 5.70 4.54 -21.67
N VAL A 152 6.12 4.60 -22.93
CA VAL A 152 6.02 5.82 -23.75
C VAL A 152 4.57 6.26 -23.93
N LEU A 153 3.65 5.33 -24.17
CA LEU A 153 2.24 5.63 -24.37
C LEU A 153 1.57 6.13 -23.08
N ILE A 154 1.87 5.51 -21.92
CA ILE A 154 1.37 5.93 -20.61
C ILE A 154 1.75 7.38 -20.31
N ALA A 155 2.98 7.79 -20.64
CA ALA A 155 3.45 9.15 -20.40
C ALA A 155 2.56 10.22 -21.07
N LEU A 156 1.93 9.88 -22.20
CA LEU A 156 1.16 10.78 -23.04
C LEU A 156 -0.35 10.79 -22.74
N MET A 157 -0.86 9.84 -21.95
CA MET A 157 -2.29 9.72 -21.68
C MET A 157 -2.78 10.73 -20.61
N PRO A 158 -3.77 11.59 -20.87
CA PRO A 158 -4.24 12.57 -19.88
C PRO A 158 -4.81 11.94 -18.60
N ALA A 159 -5.36 10.72 -18.68
CA ALA A 159 -5.82 9.93 -17.53
C ALA A 159 -5.53 8.43 -17.74
N VAL A 160 -5.27 7.71 -16.66
CA VAL A 160 -4.96 6.25 -16.66
C VAL A 160 -6.15 5.39 -16.21
N ASP A 161 -7.32 5.99 -16.03
CA ASP A 161 -8.56 5.35 -15.58
C ASP A 161 -9.38 4.73 -16.73
N VAL A 162 -8.81 4.68 -17.94
CA VAL A 162 -9.46 4.09 -19.10
C VAL A 162 -9.59 2.58 -18.89
N ALA A 163 -10.83 2.10 -18.76
CA ALA A 163 -11.12 0.67 -18.75
C ALA A 163 -10.88 0.09 -20.15
N GLY A 164 -10.08 -0.97 -20.22
CA GLY A 164 -9.90 -1.74 -21.44
C GLY A 164 -11.12 -2.60 -21.79
N PRO A 165 -11.09 -3.32 -22.93
CA PRO A 165 -12.20 -4.10 -23.50
C PRO A 165 -12.82 -5.13 -22.56
N ASP A 166 -11.98 -5.71 -21.70
CA ASP A 166 -12.37 -6.77 -20.76
C ASP A 166 -12.86 -6.21 -19.41
N GLY A 167 -13.02 -4.89 -19.30
CA GLY A 167 -13.23 -4.19 -18.03
C GLY A 167 -11.99 -4.11 -17.15
N ARG A 168 -10.82 -4.55 -17.64
CA ARG A 168 -9.52 -4.42 -16.97
C ARG A 168 -8.98 -3.01 -17.16
N ASP A 169 -8.75 -2.29 -16.07
CA ASP A 169 -8.09 -0.98 -16.10
C ASP A 169 -6.58 -1.11 -16.33
N LEU A 170 -5.97 0.02 -16.68
CA LEU A 170 -4.53 0.10 -16.96
C LEU A 170 -3.67 -0.29 -15.74
N VAL A 171 -4.18 -0.04 -14.53
CA VAL A 171 -3.51 -0.42 -13.28
C VAL A 171 -3.39 -1.94 -13.17
N THR A 172 -4.47 -2.66 -13.47
CA THR A 172 -4.50 -4.14 -13.45
C THR A 172 -3.52 -4.70 -14.47
N MET A 173 -3.53 -4.18 -15.70
CA MET A 173 -2.58 -4.59 -16.75
C MET A 173 -1.12 -4.33 -16.35
N ALA A 174 -0.83 -3.18 -15.73
CA ALA A 174 0.52 -2.87 -15.22
C ALA A 174 0.96 -3.82 -14.11
N CYS A 175 0.06 -4.16 -13.17
CA CYS A 175 0.36 -5.13 -12.12
C CYS A 175 0.65 -6.53 -12.69
N ASP A 176 -0.11 -6.96 -13.71
CA ASP A 176 0.09 -8.24 -14.40
C ASP A 176 1.38 -8.28 -15.23
N ALA A 177 1.89 -7.12 -15.66
CA ALA A 177 3.17 -7.02 -16.38
C ALA A 177 4.39 -7.25 -15.48
N GLU A 178 4.21 -7.23 -14.14
CA GLU A 178 5.24 -7.52 -13.13
C GLU A 178 6.56 -6.72 -13.29
N ARG A 179 6.49 -5.52 -13.90
CA ARG A 179 7.63 -4.58 -14.02
C ARG A 179 7.45 -3.36 -13.11
N PRO A 180 8.29 -3.20 -12.06
CA PRO A 180 8.14 -2.12 -11.10
C PRO A 180 8.08 -0.72 -11.70
N GLU A 181 8.84 -0.45 -12.75
CA GLU A 181 8.89 0.87 -13.41
C GLU A 181 7.53 1.25 -14.00
N ILE A 182 6.87 0.31 -14.66
CA ILE A 182 5.56 0.51 -15.30
C ILE A 182 4.46 0.62 -14.26
N ILE A 183 4.51 -0.23 -13.23
CA ILE A 183 3.56 -0.16 -12.11
C ILE A 183 3.66 1.22 -11.44
N ARG A 184 4.87 1.72 -11.19
CA ARG A 184 5.07 3.07 -10.65
C ARG A 184 4.52 4.15 -11.59
N ALA A 185 4.86 4.10 -12.87
CA ALA A 185 4.41 5.09 -13.85
C ALA A 185 2.88 5.19 -13.93
N VAL A 186 2.19 4.05 -13.92
CA VAL A 186 0.72 4.00 -13.92
C VAL A 186 0.16 4.45 -12.56
N LEU A 187 0.64 3.92 -11.44
CA LEU A 187 0.11 4.25 -10.11
C LEU A 187 0.31 5.71 -9.73
N GLN A 188 1.41 6.36 -10.13
CA GLN A 188 1.63 7.80 -9.87
C GLN A 188 0.50 8.67 -10.43
N ARG A 189 -0.10 8.25 -11.54
CA ARG A 189 -1.18 8.96 -12.24
C ARG A 189 -2.56 8.41 -11.91
N ALA A 190 -2.63 7.25 -11.25
CA ALA A 190 -3.88 6.59 -10.89
C ALA A 190 -4.63 7.39 -9.82
N PRO A 191 -5.98 7.33 -9.83
CA PRO A 191 -6.79 7.93 -8.78
C PRO A 191 -6.45 7.32 -7.42
N GLU A 192 -6.74 8.07 -6.37
CA GLU A 192 -6.66 7.55 -5.01
C GLU A 192 -7.80 6.58 -4.71
N SER A 193 -7.62 5.74 -3.69
CA SER A 193 -8.64 4.81 -3.17
C SER A 193 -9.01 3.65 -4.11
N LEU A 194 -8.03 3.12 -4.84
CA LEU A 194 -8.16 1.91 -5.66
C LEU A 194 -8.60 0.69 -4.82
N GLN A 195 -9.23 -0.28 -5.44
CA GLN A 195 -9.63 -1.52 -4.77
C GLN A 195 -8.62 -2.63 -5.00
N TRP A 196 -8.28 -3.37 -3.94
CA TRP A 196 -7.32 -4.47 -4.02
C TRP A 196 -7.87 -5.63 -4.88
N THR A 197 -7.19 -5.92 -5.99
CA THR A 197 -7.41 -7.09 -6.88
C THR A 197 -6.35 -8.18 -6.63
N SER A 198 -6.49 -9.34 -7.26
CA SER A 198 -5.46 -10.39 -7.23
C SER A 198 -4.13 -9.91 -7.83
N SER A 199 -4.17 -9.16 -8.92
CA SER A 199 -2.98 -8.59 -9.58
C SER A 199 -2.24 -7.60 -8.68
N SER A 200 -2.96 -6.65 -8.07
CA SER A 200 -2.35 -5.67 -7.15
C SER A 200 -1.78 -6.31 -5.88
N ARG A 201 -2.43 -7.36 -5.34
CA ARG A 201 -1.87 -8.13 -4.21
C ARG A 201 -0.60 -8.89 -4.61
N ARG A 202 -0.53 -9.44 -5.82
CA ARG A 202 0.68 -10.08 -6.32
C ARG A 202 1.81 -9.06 -6.50
N ALA A 203 1.52 -7.91 -7.10
CA ALA A 203 2.48 -6.81 -7.20
C ALA A 203 3.00 -6.37 -5.83
N LEU A 204 2.13 -6.28 -4.81
CA LEU A 204 2.53 -6.00 -3.43
C LEU A 204 3.47 -7.08 -2.89
N THR A 205 3.10 -8.35 -2.99
CA THR A 205 3.93 -9.48 -2.53
C THR A 205 5.30 -9.50 -3.21
N ASN A 206 5.35 -9.25 -4.52
CA ASN A 206 6.60 -9.18 -5.28
C ASN A 206 7.46 -8.00 -4.81
N SER A 207 6.87 -6.82 -4.61
CA SER A 207 7.61 -5.63 -4.10
C SER A 207 8.18 -5.86 -2.70
N LEU A 208 7.42 -6.50 -1.81
CA LEU A 208 7.86 -6.85 -0.45
C LEU A 208 9.02 -7.86 -0.49
N SER A 209 8.90 -8.89 -1.32
CA SER A 209 9.92 -9.93 -1.47
C SER A 209 11.22 -9.40 -2.08
N ALA A 210 11.12 -8.41 -2.96
CA ALA A 210 12.26 -7.72 -3.56
C ALA A 210 12.87 -6.62 -2.65
N GLY A 211 12.22 -6.25 -1.54
CA GLY A 211 12.63 -5.12 -0.70
C GLY A 211 12.41 -3.75 -1.35
N ASP A 212 11.52 -3.66 -2.33
CA ASP A 212 11.20 -2.43 -3.08
C ASP A 212 10.28 -1.51 -2.28
N ALA A 213 10.85 -0.84 -1.27
CA ALA A 213 10.12 0.01 -0.34
C ALA A 213 9.34 1.14 -1.03
N GLU A 214 9.82 1.64 -2.18
CA GLU A 214 9.14 2.70 -2.92
C GLU A 214 7.86 2.20 -3.59
N LEU A 215 7.94 1.07 -4.30
CA LEU A 215 6.76 0.48 -4.92
C LEU A 215 5.76 0.00 -3.87
N THR A 216 6.24 -0.65 -2.79
CA THR A 216 5.38 -1.07 -1.68
C THR A 216 4.65 0.12 -1.08
N ARG A 217 5.34 1.23 -0.79
CA ARG A 217 4.71 2.45 -0.25
C ARG A 217 3.67 3.02 -1.22
N LEU A 218 3.99 3.06 -2.51
CA LEU A 218 3.07 3.57 -3.53
C LEU A 218 1.78 2.73 -3.58
N LEU A 219 1.91 1.40 -3.60
CA LEU A 219 0.78 0.46 -3.55
C LEU A 219 -0.05 0.66 -2.28
N LEU A 220 0.58 0.74 -1.10
CA LEU A 220 -0.15 0.95 0.15
C LEU A 220 -0.88 2.30 0.20
N SER A 221 -0.34 3.35 -0.45
CA SER A 221 -0.95 4.68 -0.46
C SER A 221 -2.13 4.82 -1.42
N LYS A 222 -2.07 4.16 -2.59
CA LYS A 222 -3.07 4.32 -3.66
C LYS A 222 -4.32 3.48 -3.45
N TYR A 223 -4.21 2.38 -2.70
CA TYR A 223 -5.30 1.44 -2.50
C TYR A 223 -6.03 1.70 -1.19
N ALA A 224 -7.37 1.63 -1.25
CA ALA A 224 -8.24 1.81 -0.11
C ALA A 224 -8.13 0.64 0.86
N GLY A 225 -7.96 0.98 2.14
CA GLY A 225 -7.91 -0.01 3.21
C GLY A 225 -6.63 -0.86 3.22
N PRO A 226 -6.45 -1.66 4.28
CA PRO A 226 -5.26 -2.48 4.42
C PRO A 226 -5.24 -3.60 3.36
N PRO A 227 -4.06 -3.99 2.86
CA PRO A 227 -3.95 -5.22 2.09
C PRO A 227 -4.35 -6.42 2.93
N THR A 228 -4.89 -7.45 2.29
CA THR A 228 -5.24 -8.73 2.92
C THR A 228 -4.63 -9.87 2.12
N VAL A 229 -4.47 -11.04 2.76
CA VAL A 229 -4.23 -12.29 2.02
C VAL A 229 -5.40 -12.53 1.07
N GLU A 230 -5.14 -13.06 -0.13
CA GLU A 230 -6.17 -13.32 -1.13
C GLU A 230 -7.30 -14.21 -0.58
N GLY A 231 -8.55 -13.78 -0.82
CA GLY A 231 -9.75 -14.45 -0.29
C GLY A 231 -9.94 -14.31 1.22
N ARG A 232 -9.10 -13.52 1.92
CA ARG A 232 -9.18 -13.30 3.37
C ARG A 232 -9.56 -11.85 3.68
N SER A 233 -10.11 -11.64 4.87
CA SER A 233 -10.55 -10.34 5.37
C SER A 233 -9.55 -9.69 6.34
N ILE A 234 -8.64 -10.48 6.93
CA ILE A 234 -7.71 -9.99 7.96
C ILE A 234 -6.61 -9.12 7.32
N PRO A 235 -6.33 -7.93 7.88
CA PRO A 235 -5.21 -7.10 7.45
C PRO A 235 -3.88 -7.87 7.45
N LEU A 236 -3.11 -7.73 6.38
CA LEU A 236 -1.88 -8.48 6.16
C LEU A 236 -0.87 -8.28 7.30
N LEU A 237 -0.81 -7.08 7.88
CA LEU A 237 0.02 -6.80 9.06
C LEU A 237 -0.36 -7.66 10.27
N ALA A 238 -1.66 -7.83 10.55
CA ALA A 238 -2.13 -8.67 11.65
C ALA A 238 -1.89 -10.16 11.35
N HIS A 239 -2.05 -10.58 10.09
CA HIS A 239 -1.74 -11.93 9.64
C HIS A 239 -0.26 -12.26 9.82
N ALA A 240 0.64 -11.36 9.40
CA ALA A 240 2.09 -11.50 9.53
C ALA A 240 2.53 -11.69 10.99
N ILE A 241 1.95 -10.92 11.92
CA ILE A 241 2.17 -11.08 13.36
C ILE A 241 1.76 -12.46 13.86
N ALA A 242 0.61 -12.96 13.39
CA ALA A 242 0.07 -14.25 13.84
C ALA A 242 0.91 -15.44 13.35
N ILE A 243 1.47 -15.38 12.14
CA ILE A 243 2.39 -16.40 11.60
C ILE A 243 3.85 -16.22 12.02
N ASP A 244 4.16 -15.19 12.79
CA ASP A 244 5.53 -14.83 13.21
C ASP A 244 6.49 -14.44 12.09
N ASP A 245 5.99 -13.81 11.03
CA ASP A 245 6.82 -13.34 9.92
C ASP A 245 7.38 -11.94 10.20
N ARG A 246 8.53 -11.91 10.88
CA ARG A 246 9.22 -10.68 11.24
C ARG A 246 9.60 -9.83 10.02
N GLY A 247 10.09 -10.45 8.95
CA GLY A 247 10.53 -9.73 7.76
C GLY A 247 9.37 -9.00 7.09
N LEU A 248 8.22 -9.67 6.98
CA LEU A 248 7.00 -9.08 6.43
C LEU A 248 6.45 -7.95 7.32
N VAL A 249 6.44 -8.12 8.65
CA VAL A 249 6.02 -7.05 9.58
C VAL A 249 6.90 -5.81 9.43
N GLU A 250 8.22 -5.97 9.44
CA GLU A 250 9.17 -4.86 9.29
C GLU A 250 9.01 -4.16 7.94
N ALA A 251 8.92 -4.91 6.84
CA ALA A 251 8.75 -4.36 5.50
C ALA A 251 7.44 -3.56 5.36
N LEU A 252 6.32 -4.09 5.87
CA LEU A 252 5.02 -3.39 5.85
C LEU A 252 5.07 -2.09 6.63
N LEU A 253 5.62 -2.10 7.85
CA LEU A 253 5.71 -0.91 8.69
C LEU A 253 6.65 0.15 8.09
N GLN A 254 7.80 -0.24 7.52
CA GLN A 254 8.72 0.68 6.83
C GLN A 254 8.11 1.28 5.55
N ALA A 255 7.24 0.53 4.89
CA ALA A 255 6.48 1.02 3.74
C ALA A 255 5.28 1.90 4.11
N GLY A 256 4.96 2.04 5.41
CA GLY A 256 3.90 2.93 5.91
C GLY A 256 2.54 2.26 6.10
N ALA A 257 2.48 0.94 6.28
CA ALA A 257 1.24 0.27 6.66
C ALA A 257 0.71 0.82 8.01
N ASP A 258 -0.58 1.10 8.09
CA ASP A 258 -1.21 1.64 9.31
C ASP A 258 -1.15 0.62 10.47
N PRO A 259 -0.40 0.89 11.55
CA PRO A 259 -0.33 -0.03 12.69
C PRO A 259 -1.61 -0.01 13.55
N ASN A 260 -2.52 0.95 13.31
CA ASN A 260 -3.79 1.11 14.01
C ASN A 260 -4.98 0.53 13.24
N VAL A 261 -4.71 -0.18 12.14
CA VAL A 261 -5.74 -0.88 11.38
C VAL A 261 -6.58 -1.75 12.31
N VAL A 262 -7.90 -1.68 12.14
CA VAL A 262 -8.85 -2.47 12.92
C VAL A 262 -9.13 -3.78 12.19
N LEU A 263 -9.06 -4.90 12.92
CA LEU A 263 -9.48 -6.19 12.40
C LEU A 263 -10.99 -6.18 12.18
N PRO A 264 -11.49 -6.73 11.05
CA PRO A 264 -12.92 -6.83 10.81
C PRO A 264 -13.59 -7.75 11.83
N ALA A 265 -14.87 -7.48 12.11
CA ALA A 265 -15.70 -8.40 12.87
C ALA A 265 -15.78 -9.76 12.15
N GLY A 266 -15.78 -10.86 12.91
CA GLY A 266 -15.89 -12.20 12.34
C GLY A 266 -14.62 -12.66 11.62
N ALA A 267 -13.48 -12.59 12.30
CA ALA A 267 -12.22 -13.16 11.83
C ALA A 267 -12.38 -14.62 11.36
N ASP A 268 -11.74 -14.97 10.24
CA ASP A 268 -11.85 -16.30 9.67
C ASP A 268 -11.23 -17.38 10.56
N LYS A 269 -11.70 -18.62 10.41
CA LYS A 269 -11.32 -19.75 11.29
C LYS A 269 -9.82 -20.05 11.21
N GLU A 270 -9.24 -19.89 10.03
CA GLU A 270 -7.83 -20.13 9.78
C GLU A 270 -6.97 -19.08 10.47
N PHE A 271 -7.29 -17.78 10.37
CA PHE A 271 -6.60 -16.76 11.16
C PHE A 271 -6.71 -17.04 12.67
N LEU A 272 -7.91 -17.39 13.15
CA LEU A 272 -8.10 -17.73 14.56
C LEU A 272 -7.27 -18.94 14.99
N ALA A 273 -7.03 -19.91 14.10
CA ALA A 273 -6.19 -21.07 14.40
C ALA A 273 -4.71 -20.70 14.58
N LEU A 274 -4.24 -19.63 13.95
CA LEU A 274 -2.87 -19.10 14.12
C LEU A 274 -2.67 -18.46 15.50
N LEU A 275 -3.74 -17.96 16.12
CA LEU A 275 -3.68 -17.35 17.45
C LEU A 275 -3.57 -18.45 18.52
N GLY A 276 -2.34 -18.81 18.89
CA GLY A 276 -2.04 -19.88 19.85
C GLY A 276 -2.64 -19.72 21.26
N SER A 277 -3.20 -18.55 21.59
CA SER A 277 -3.86 -18.27 22.87
C SER A 277 -5.39 -18.32 22.75
N ALA A 278 -6.03 -19.18 23.54
CA ALA A 278 -7.48 -19.28 23.63
C ALA A 278 -8.12 -17.93 24.01
N SER A 279 -7.55 -17.22 24.98
CA SER A 279 -8.06 -15.92 25.41
C SER A 279 -7.99 -14.87 24.30
N VAL A 280 -6.89 -14.83 23.53
CA VAL A 280 -6.78 -13.90 22.38
C VAL A 280 -7.83 -14.24 21.32
N ARG A 281 -8.04 -15.54 21.02
CA ARG A 281 -9.10 -15.97 20.09
C ARG A 281 -10.48 -15.51 20.54
N ASP A 282 -10.78 -15.60 21.84
CA ASP A 282 -12.07 -15.19 22.38
C ASP A 282 -12.27 -13.68 22.28
N TYR A 283 -11.22 -12.88 22.52
CA TYR A 283 -11.28 -11.43 22.33
C TYR A 283 -11.47 -11.04 20.87
N VAL A 284 -10.76 -11.67 19.94
CA VAL A 284 -10.89 -11.41 18.50
C VAL A 284 -12.28 -11.79 17.97
N LYS A 285 -12.88 -12.87 18.49
CA LYS A 285 -14.25 -13.28 18.12
C LYS A 285 -15.32 -12.41 18.74
N GLY A 286 -15.09 -11.96 19.97
CA GLY A 286 -16.14 -11.41 20.83
C GLY A 286 -16.21 -9.89 20.87
N ASP A 287 -15.24 -9.19 20.29
CA ASP A 287 -15.06 -7.74 20.41
C ASP A 287 -14.66 -7.07 19.09
N ASP A 288 -15.01 -5.79 18.95
CA ASP A 288 -14.63 -4.96 17.80
C ASP A 288 -13.58 -3.92 18.19
N GLY A 289 -12.83 -3.42 17.20
CA GLY A 289 -11.76 -2.46 17.45
C GLY A 289 -10.42 -3.09 17.84
N VAL A 290 -10.29 -4.41 17.68
CA VAL A 290 -9.02 -5.12 17.88
C VAL A 290 -8.00 -4.67 16.85
N THR A 291 -6.76 -4.44 17.28
CA THR A 291 -5.66 -3.93 16.44
C THR A 291 -4.46 -4.89 16.41
N PRO A 292 -3.53 -4.76 15.44
CA PRO A 292 -2.26 -5.50 15.44
C PRO A 292 -1.51 -5.43 16.77
N LEU A 293 -1.49 -4.27 17.44
CA LEU A 293 -0.82 -4.10 18.74
C LEU A 293 -1.43 -4.97 19.83
N MET A 294 -2.77 -5.11 19.85
CA MET A 294 -3.46 -5.99 20.79
C MET A 294 -3.16 -7.47 20.52
N ILE A 295 -3.07 -7.87 19.24
CA ILE A 295 -2.68 -9.23 18.85
C ILE A 295 -1.24 -9.54 19.30
N ALA A 296 -0.28 -8.67 18.94
CA ALA A 296 1.13 -8.82 19.32
C ALA A 296 1.31 -8.88 20.85
N ALA A 297 0.61 -8.00 21.57
CA ALA A 297 0.62 -7.96 23.03
C ALA A 297 0.06 -9.25 23.65
N GLY A 298 -1.09 -9.71 23.18
CA GLY A 298 -1.75 -10.92 23.69
C GLY A 298 -1.00 -12.22 23.38
N LEU A 299 -0.31 -12.28 22.24
CA LEU A 299 0.52 -13.43 21.84
C LEU A 299 1.92 -13.42 22.47
N GLY A 300 2.30 -12.38 23.20
CA GLY A 300 3.60 -12.33 23.86
C GLY A 300 4.77 -12.09 22.90
N LYS A 301 4.55 -11.23 21.90
CA LYS A 301 5.54 -10.93 20.85
C LYS A 301 6.18 -9.54 21.10
N PRO A 302 7.14 -9.40 22.04
CA PRO A 302 7.65 -8.09 22.45
C PRO A 302 8.30 -7.31 21.30
N GLU A 303 9.00 -7.97 20.37
CA GLU A 303 9.61 -7.28 19.23
C GLU A 303 8.55 -6.65 18.32
N TYR A 304 7.41 -7.31 18.09
CA TYR A 304 6.30 -6.72 17.34
C TYR A 304 5.59 -5.61 18.11
N VAL A 305 5.46 -5.76 19.44
CA VAL A 305 4.95 -4.66 20.29
C VAL A 305 5.84 -3.42 20.13
N ARG A 306 7.17 -3.59 20.13
CA ARG A 306 8.12 -2.49 19.92
C ARG A 306 7.95 -1.87 18.54
N ALA A 307 8.05 -2.68 17.49
CA ALA A 307 7.96 -2.22 16.11
C ALA A 307 6.66 -1.46 15.83
N LEU A 308 5.52 -1.95 16.35
CA LEU A 308 4.24 -1.27 16.20
C LEU A 308 4.19 0.06 16.95
N LEU A 309 4.72 0.13 18.17
CA LEU A 309 4.79 1.38 18.93
C LEU A 309 5.69 2.41 18.24
N ASP A 310 6.84 1.99 17.72
CA ASP A 310 7.77 2.83 16.96
C ASP A 310 7.12 3.34 15.67
N ALA A 311 6.24 2.54 15.05
CA ALA A 311 5.44 2.93 13.89
C ALA A 311 4.21 3.81 14.23
N GLY A 312 3.96 4.12 15.52
CA GLY A 312 2.86 4.99 15.94
C GLY A 312 1.56 4.27 16.33
N ALA A 313 1.62 3.00 16.73
CA ALA A 313 0.46 2.30 17.28
C ALA A 313 -0.05 2.96 18.58
N GLN A 314 -1.38 3.11 18.67
CA GLN A 314 -2.07 3.74 19.79
C GLN A 314 -2.25 2.76 20.94
N LYS A 315 -1.31 2.74 21.89
CA LYS A 315 -1.34 1.84 23.04
C LYS A 315 -2.58 1.94 23.95
N ASN A 316 -3.23 3.10 23.97
CA ASN A 316 -4.41 3.38 24.80
C ASN A 316 -5.75 3.24 24.05
N ARG A 317 -5.73 2.78 22.79
CA ARG A 317 -6.97 2.51 22.04
C ARG A 317 -7.75 1.39 22.72
N ILE A 318 -9.05 1.59 22.88
CA ILE A 318 -9.95 0.64 23.52
C ILE A 318 -10.87 -0.04 22.50
N THR A 319 -11.15 -1.31 22.73
CA THR A 319 -12.19 -2.06 22.01
C THR A 319 -13.59 -1.62 22.46
N THR A 320 -14.62 -2.05 21.72
CA THR A 320 -15.98 -1.56 21.90
C THR A 320 -16.73 -2.25 23.03
N ARG A 321 -16.75 -3.59 23.06
CA ARG A 321 -17.57 -4.41 23.97
C ARG A 321 -16.88 -4.62 25.31
N TYR A 322 -15.65 -5.13 25.32
CA TYR A 322 -14.95 -5.44 26.56
C TYR A 322 -14.11 -4.27 27.10
N LYS A 323 -14.03 -3.15 26.35
CA LYS A 323 -13.23 -1.97 26.71
C LYS A 323 -11.75 -2.33 26.96
N MET A 324 -11.24 -3.25 26.15
CA MET A 324 -9.90 -3.79 26.25
C MET A 324 -8.89 -2.91 25.49
N MET A 325 -7.70 -2.69 26.06
CA MET A 325 -6.56 -2.10 25.36
C MET A 325 -5.43 -3.13 25.25
N ALA A 326 -4.40 -2.84 24.47
CA ALA A 326 -3.26 -3.75 24.30
C ALA A 326 -2.64 -4.19 25.64
N LEU A 327 -2.58 -3.27 26.62
CA LEU A 327 -2.10 -3.57 27.98
C LEU A 327 -2.87 -4.73 28.62
N TYR A 328 -4.20 -4.75 28.48
CA TYR A 328 -5.04 -5.79 29.06
C TYR A 328 -4.96 -7.11 28.30
N PHE A 329 -4.72 -7.09 26.98
CA PHE A 329 -4.43 -8.31 26.23
C PHE A 329 -3.18 -9.00 26.79
N ALA A 330 -2.06 -8.26 26.92
CA ALA A 330 -0.82 -8.80 27.49
C ALA A 330 -0.99 -9.26 28.95
N ALA A 331 -1.70 -8.48 29.77
CA ALA A 331 -1.92 -8.80 31.17
C ALA A 331 -2.77 -10.07 31.39
N ARG A 332 -3.81 -10.27 30.58
CA ARG A 332 -4.72 -11.43 30.68
C ARG A 332 -4.09 -12.72 30.16
N THR A 333 -3.07 -12.62 29.31
CA THR A 333 -2.31 -13.76 28.78
C THR A 333 -0.93 -13.91 29.43
N ASP A 334 -0.72 -13.23 30.56
CA ASP A 334 0.48 -13.31 31.41
C ASP A 334 1.81 -12.97 30.67
N GLN A 335 1.73 -12.06 29.69
CA GLN A 335 2.86 -11.57 28.89
C GLN A 335 3.52 -10.37 29.56
N TRP A 336 4.22 -10.60 30.67
CA TRP A 336 4.80 -9.53 31.50
C TRP A 336 5.69 -8.56 30.71
N ARG A 337 6.44 -9.05 29.72
CA ARG A 337 7.34 -8.21 28.92
C ARG A 337 6.55 -7.19 28.10
N ALA A 338 5.48 -7.64 27.45
CA ALA A 338 4.57 -6.75 26.73
C ALA A 338 3.84 -5.78 27.69
N VAL A 339 3.44 -6.24 28.88
CA VAL A 339 2.85 -5.37 29.92
C VAL A 339 3.81 -4.22 30.28
N GLN A 340 5.08 -4.53 30.57
CA GLN A 340 6.09 -3.53 30.93
C GLN A 340 6.30 -2.51 29.80
N MET A 341 6.40 -2.98 28.55
CA MET A 341 6.54 -2.11 27.37
C MET A 341 5.35 -1.17 27.19
N LEU A 342 4.13 -1.68 27.38
CA LEU A 342 2.90 -0.91 27.14
C LEU A 342 2.64 0.15 28.22
N ILE A 343 2.99 -0.14 29.48
CA ILE A 343 3.01 0.89 30.53
C ILE A 343 4.01 2.00 30.17
N GLY A 344 5.13 1.64 29.54
CA GLY A 344 6.17 2.58 29.12
C GLY A 344 7.08 3.02 30.28
N SER A 345 7.10 2.24 31.36
CA SER A 345 7.98 2.42 32.50
C SER A 345 8.33 1.06 33.08
N GLY A 346 9.49 0.96 33.71
CA GLY A 346 9.94 -0.26 34.36
C GLY A 346 11.41 -0.50 34.11
N THR A 347 12.07 -1.05 35.12
CA THR A 347 13.47 -1.45 35.02
C THR A 347 13.55 -2.89 34.53
N GLU A 348 14.61 -3.21 33.79
CA GLU A 348 14.92 -4.60 33.45
C GLU A 348 15.00 -5.46 34.72
N PRO A 349 14.49 -6.72 34.71
CA PRO A 349 14.46 -7.58 35.90
C PRO A 349 15.84 -7.84 36.53
N GLU A 350 16.91 -7.72 35.74
CA GLU A 350 18.30 -7.83 36.19
C GLU A 350 18.68 -6.65 37.09
N LYS A 351 18.15 -5.45 36.79
CA LYS A 351 18.40 -4.22 37.54
C LYS A 351 17.52 -4.09 38.77
N LEU A 352 16.23 -4.42 38.67
CA LEU A 352 15.30 -4.38 39.79
C LEU A 352 14.16 -5.38 39.60
N ARG A 353 14.02 -6.29 40.55
CA ARG A 353 12.86 -7.21 40.65
C ARG A 353 12.53 -7.56 42.09
N ILE A 354 11.32 -8.07 42.27
CA ILE A 354 10.87 -8.72 43.50
C ILE A 354 10.73 -10.20 43.22
N GLU A 355 11.23 -11.05 44.11
CA GLU A 355 10.98 -12.49 44.09
C GLU A 355 10.15 -12.87 45.32
N ILE A 356 9.07 -13.62 45.10
CA ILE A 356 8.16 -14.10 46.14
C ILE A 356 8.17 -15.62 46.09
N SER A 357 8.50 -16.25 47.22
CA SER A 357 8.42 -17.69 47.38
C SER A 357 7.14 -18.06 48.12
N LEU A 358 6.23 -18.76 47.41
CA LEU A 358 5.00 -19.30 47.97
C LEU A 358 5.31 -20.38 49.03
N ALA A 359 6.34 -21.19 48.81
CA ALA A 359 6.72 -22.25 49.74
C ALA A 359 7.27 -21.70 51.07
N SER A 360 8.17 -20.72 51.01
CA SER A 360 8.81 -20.16 52.22
C SER A 360 8.06 -18.98 52.83
N GLN A 361 7.01 -18.46 52.16
CA GLN A 361 6.26 -17.27 52.58
C GLN A 361 7.19 -16.05 52.76
N ARG A 362 8.10 -15.82 51.81
CA ARG A 362 9.04 -14.69 51.82
C ARG A 362 9.04 -13.92 50.51
N ALA A 363 9.27 -12.61 50.62
CA ALA A 363 9.57 -11.75 49.50
C ALA A 363 10.99 -11.18 49.63
N ALA A 364 11.71 -11.11 48.52
CA ALA A 364 13.05 -10.56 48.41
C ALA A 364 13.10 -9.50 47.31
N VAL A 365 13.87 -8.43 47.52
CA VAL A 365 14.14 -7.41 46.50
C VAL A 365 15.55 -7.60 46.00
N PHE A 366 15.71 -7.70 44.69
CA PHE A 366 16.99 -7.76 44.01
C PHE A 366 17.26 -6.44 43.29
N LYS A 367 18.47 -5.91 43.48
CA LYS A 367 19.01 -4.76 42.73
C LYS A 367 20.33 -5.16 42.10
N ASP A 368 20.47 -4.97 40.80
CA ASP A 368 21.66 -5.33 40.02
C ASP A 368 22.14 -6.76 40.34
N GLY A 369 21.19 -7.70 40.30
CA GLY A 369 21.41 -9.12 40.62
C GLY A 369 21.63 -9.47 42.10
N THR A 370 21.77 -8.48 42.99
CA THR A 370 22.07 -8.69 44.42
C THR A 370 20.81 -8.59 45.27
N GLN A 371 20.59 -9.54 46.19
CA GLN A 371 19.51 -9.43 47.17
C GLN A 371 19.82 -8.31 48.17
N VAL A 372 19.03 -7.23 48.14
CA VAL A 372 19.23 -6.05 49.01
C VAL A 372 18.23 -5.96 50.15
N PHE A 373 17.13 -6.71 50.09
CA PHE A 373 16.09 -6.70 51.11
C PHE A 373 15.32 -8.01 51.13
N GLN A 374 14.81 -8.41 52.30
CA GLN A 374 13.95 -9.58 52.45
C GLN A 374 12.93 -9.37 53.58
N THR A 375 11.74 -9.94 53.43
CA THR A 375 10.65 -9.86 54.42
C THR A 375 9.78 -11.12 54.38
N ALA A 376 9.02 -11.35 55.45
CA ALA A 376 7.93 -12.33 55.45
C ALA A 376 6.71 -11.80 54.68
N VAL A 377 5.96 -12.71 54.06
CA VAL A 377 4.67 -12.42 53.41
C VAL A 377 3.63 -13.44 53.82
N SER A 378 2.35 -13.11 53.62
CA SER A 378 1.27 -14.10 53.70
C SER A 378 0.52 -14.13 52.38
N THR A 379 0.61 -15.27 51.68
CA THR A 379 0.02 -15.47 50.35
C THR A 379 -1.32 -16.20 50.44
N GLY A 380 -1.87 -16.57 49.29
CA GLY A 380 -3.19 -17.18 49.15
C GLY A 380 -3.35 -18.48 49.91
N ARG A 381 -4.41 -18.56 50.71
CA ARG A 381 -4.81 -19.77 51.45
C ARG A 381 -5.37 -20.85 50.50
N PRO A 382 -5.49 -22.12 50.95
CA PRO A 382 -6.17 -23.15 50.18
C PRO A 382 -7.56 -22.71 49.68
N GLY A 383 -7.84 -22.93 48.40
CA GLY A 383 -9.07 -22.46 47.73
C GLY A 383 -9.00 -21.03 47.17
N PHE A 384 -7.99 -20.24 47.57
CA PHE A 384 -7.73 -18.89 47.06
C PHE A 384 -6.23 -18.67 46.88
N SER A 385 -5.56 -19.59 46.19
CA SER A 385 -4.11 -19.58 46.03
C SER A 385 -3.62 -18.33 45.27
N THR A 386 -2.47 -17.79 45.67
CA THR A 386 -1.78 -16.79 44.87
C THR A 386 -1.22 -17.47 43.62
N PRO A 387 -1.52 -16.98 42.41
CA PRO A 387 -1.01 -17.60 41.19
C PRO A 387 0.50 -17.38 41.08
N ALA A 388 1.24 -18.45 40.77
CA ALA A 388 2.65 -18.39 40.41
C ALA A 388 2.80 -17.82 39.00
N GLY A 389 3.92 -17.15 38.73
CA GLY A 389 4.20 -16.55 37.43
C GLY A 389 5.02 -15.26 37.52
N GLN A 390 5.12 -14.59 36.39
CA GLN A 390 5.85 -13.33 36.24
C GLN A 390 4.85 -12.20 36.00
N TYR A 391 4.87 -11.20 36.87
CA TYR A 391 3.92 -10.10 36.87
C TYR A 391 4.64 -8.76 36.91
N VAL A 392 3.95 -7.70 36.50
CA VAL A 392 4.43 -6.34 36.56
C VAL A 392 3.54 -5.54 37.51
N ILE A 393 4.14 -4.71 38.37
CA ILE A 393 3.37 -3.73 39.15
C ILE A 393 2.81 -2.68 38.18
N THR A 394 1.50 -2.68 37.95
CA THR A 394 0.86 -1.82 36.91
C THR A 394 0.34 -0.50 37.44
N ASP A 395 -0.11 -0.49 38.68
CA ASP A 395 -0.60 0.69 39.36
C ASP A 395 -0.43 0.53 40.86
N LYS A 396 -0.54 1.67 41.54
CA LYS A 396 -0.41 1.78 42.98
C LYS A 396 -1.53 2.63 43.53
N ASN A 397 -2.22 2.13 44.55
CA ASN A 397 -3.27 2.85 45.25
C ASN A 397 -3.09 2.73 46.76
N ARG A 398 -2.87 3.89 47.41
CA ARG A 398 -2.62 3.96 48.86
C ARG A 398 -3.81 3.51 49.69
N SER A 399 -5.02 3.74 49.21
CA SER A 399 -6.28 3.49 49.91
C SER A 399 -7.20 2.64 49.04
N HIS A 400 -6.66 1.52 48.53
CA HIS A 400 -7.43 0.61 47.69
C HIS A 400 -8.47 -0.12 48.53
N LYS A 401 -9.71 -0.18 48.02
CA LYS A 401 -10.76 -1.02 48.56
C LYS A 401 -11.09 -2.11 47.57
N SER A 402 -11.10 -3.36 48.03
CA SER A 402 -11.43 -4.50 47.18
C SER A 402 -12.85 -4.38 46.62
N SER A 403 -13.01 -4.56 45.31
CA SER A 403 -14.32 -4.63 44.66
C SER A 403 -15.09 -5.91 44.98
N ILE A 404 -14.38 -6.99 45.36
CA ILE A 404 -14.96 -8.31 45.63
C ILE A 404 -15.31 -8.44 47.11
N TYR A 405 -14.43 -8.00 48.00
CA TYR A 405 -14.57 -8.21 49.44
C TYR A 405 -14.98 -6.96 50.22
N HIS A 406 -14.92 -5.79 49.58
CA HIS A 406 -15.22 -4.49 50.19
C HIS A 406 -14.40 -4.18 51.45
N VAL A 407 -13.20 -4.77 51.56
CA VAL A 407 -12.21 -4.50 52.62
C VAL A 407 -11.10 -3.58 52.13
N GLU A 408 -10.59 -2.77 53.05
CA GLU A 408 -9.42 -1.92 52.81
C GLU A 408 -8.16 -2.76 52.61
N MET A 409 -7.37 -2.37 51.61
CA MET A 409 -6.09 -2.95 51.24
C MET A 409 -5.07 -1.82 51.10
N PRO A 410 -4.55 -1.29 52.21
CA PRO A 410 -3.66 -0.13 52.18
C PRO A 410 -2.37 -0.43 51.41
N PHE A 411 -1.83 0.58 50.73
CA PHE A 411 -0.59 0.49 49.95
C PHE A 411 -0.63 -0.61 48.87
N PHE A 412 -1.76 -0.74 48.19
CA PHE A 412 -1.96 -1.74 47.16
C PHE A 412 -1.10 -1.46 45.93
N MET A 413 -0.37 -2.47 45.47
CA MET A 413 0.43 -2.49 44.26
C MET A 413 -0.11 -3.61 43.37
N ARG A 414 -0.85 -3.25 42.32
CA ARG A 414 -1.57 -4.19 41.45
C ARG A 414 -0.62 -4.93 40.53
N LEU A 415 -0.87 -6.22 40.30
CA LEU A 415 -0.10 -7.05 39.39
C LEU A 415 -0.85 -7.31 38.08
N ASN A 416 -0.20 -7.04 36.94
CA ASN A 416 -0.74 -7.22 35.57
C ASN A 416 -2.17 -6.70 35.37
N CYS A 417 -2.56 -5.55 35.93
CA CYS A 417 -3.94 -5.04 35.83
C CYS A 417 -5.02 -6.02 36.34
N ARG A 418 -4.65 -7.07 37.09
CA ARG A 418 -5.59 -8.09 37.60
C ARG A 418 -6.12 -7.69 38.97
N ASP A 419 -7.08 -8.45 39.47
CA ASP A 419 -7.71 -8.23 40.78
C ASP A 419 -6.89 -8.80 41.95
N PHE A 420 -5.56 -8.78 41.85
CA PHE A 420 -4.66 -9.16 42.93
C PHE A 420 -3.36 -8.35 42.89
N GLY A 421 -2.66 -8.31 44.03
CA GLY A 421 -1.44 -7.54 44.17
C GLY A 421 -0.80 -7.67 45.55
N LEU A 422 0.21 -6.84 45.80
CA LEU A 422 0.86 -6.71 47.11
C LEU A 422 0.18 -5.59 47.91
N HIS A 423 -0.06 -5.78 49.20
CA HIS A 423 -0.62 -4.74 50.06
C HIS A 423 -0.31 -4.95 51.54
N ALA A 424 -0.54 -3.94 52.37
CA ALA A 424 -0.41 -4.07 53.82
C ALA A 424 -1.48 -5.00 54.40
N GLY A 425 -1.10 -5.87 55.33
CA GLY A 425 -2.05 -6.72 56.05
C GLY A 425 -1.39 -7.58 57.12
N ALA A 426 -2.20 -8.41 57.80
CA ALA A 426 -1.68 -9.38 58.75
C ALA A 426 -0.84 -10.46 58.02
N VAL A 427 0.35 -10.72 58.55
CA VAL A 427 1.33 -11.67 58.01
C VAL A 427 1.55 -12.82 59.01
N PRO A 428 0.60 -13.74 59.16
CA PRO A 428 0.82 -14.93 59.98
C PRO A 428 1.85 -15.86 59.33
N ASN A 429 2.35 -16.83 60.09
CA ASN A 429 3.31 -17.85 59.62
C ASN A 429 2.68 -18.94 58.73
N TYR A 430 1.60 -18.62 58.02
CA TYR A 430 0.91 -19.49 57.07
C TYR A 430 0.20 -18.66 55.97
N PRO A 431 -0.11 -19.24 54.80
CA PRO A 431 -0.88 -18.58 53.76
C PRO A 431 -2.31 -18.29 54.22
N ALA A 432 -2.67 -17.01 54.36
CA ALA A 432 -3.94 -16.57 54.95
C ALA A 432 -4.71 -15.57 54.08
N SER A 433 -4.14 -15.13 52.96
CA SER A 433 -4.79 -14.17 52.07
C SER A 433 -5.82 -14.85 51.15
N HIS A 434 -6.64 -14.04 50.47
CA HIS A 434 -7.47 -14.49 49.36
C HIS A 434 -6.78 -14.13 48.03
N GLY A 435 -5.70 -14.83 47.69
CA GLY A 435 -4.95 -14.66 46.43
C GLY A 435 -3.94 -13.50 46.41
N CYS A 436 -4.16 -12.41 47.15
CA CYS A 436 -3.18 -11.30 47.25
C CYS A 436 -1.92 -11.67 48.06
N ILE A 437 -0.90 -10.82 48.04
CA ILE A 437 0.28 -10.97 48.88
C ILE A 437 0.24 -9.90 49.97
N ARG A 438 0.14 -10.32 51.23
CA ARG A 438 0.18 -9.41 52.38
C ARG A 438 1.62 -9.19 52.83
N LEU A 439 1.97 -7.93 53.02
CA LEU A 439 3.25 -7.46 53.58
C LEU A 439 3.01 -6.85 54.98
N PRO A 440 4.01 -6.88 55.88
CA PRO A 440 3.98 -6.06 57.09
C PRO A 440 3.76 -4.59 56.72
N SER A 441 3.04 -3.83 57.56
CA SER A 441 2.55 -2.50 57.18
C SER A 441 3.66 -1.50 56.84
N ASP A 442 4.74 -1.50 57.62
CA ASP A 442 5.95 -0.70 57.38
C ASP A 442 6.64 -1.08 56.06
N VAL A 443 6.70 -2.38 55.77
CA VAL A 443 7.29 -2.90 54.53
C VAL A 443 6.43 -2.59 53.31
N ALA A 444 5.10 -2.70 53.43
CA ALA A 444 4.17 -2.31 52.37
C ALA A 444 4.32 -0.82 52.03
N GLN A 445 4.41 0.04 53.04
CA GLN A 445 4.66 1.47 52.87
C GLN A 445 6.00 1.76 52.19
N LYS A 446 7.04 1.01 52.57
CA LYS A 446 8.37 1.08 51.94
C LYS A 446 8.30 0.68 50.47
N PHE A 447 7.74 -0.50 50.16
CA PHE A 447 7.61 -0.99 48.78
C PHE A 447 6.79 -0.02 47.92
N PHE A 448 5.69 0.48 48.47
CA PHE A 448 4.84 1.46 47.81
C PHE A 448 5.60 2.75 47.45
N SER A 449 6.55 3.18 48.28
CA SER A 449 7.33 4.39 48.04
C SER A 449 8.53 4.14 47.13
N GLU A 450 9.25 3.03 47.31
CA GLU A 450 10.56 2.80 46.69
C GLU A 450 10.53 1.96 45.40
N ILE A 451 9.54 1.07 45.22
CA ILE A 451 9.52 0.11 44.11
C ILE A 451 8.67 0.65 42.96
N PRO A 452 9.20 1.16 41.85
CA PRO A 452 8.41 1.83 40.82
C PRO A 452 7.39 0.92 40.12
N VAL A 453 6.33 1.55 39.58
CA VAL A 453 5.45 0.91 38.56
C VAL A 453 6.33 0.43 37.40
N GLY A 454 6.01 -0.73 36.84
CA GLY A 454 6.84 -1.41 35.85
C GLY A 454 7.87 -2.38 36.44
N THR A 455 8.02 -2.46 37.77
CA THR A 455 8.89 -3.48 38.39
C THR A 455 8.29 -4.87 38.22
N VAL A 456 9.13 -5.83 37.86
CA VAL A 456 8.75 -7.23 37.72
C VAL A 456 8.74 -7.93 39.08
N VAL A 457 7.69 -8.70 39.31
CA VAL A 457 7.46 -9.54 40.49
C VAL A 457 7.37 -10.99 40.02
N MET A 458 8.35 -11.79 40.41
CA MET A 458 8.41 -13.22 40.14
C MET A 458 7.83 -13.97 41.34
N ILE A 459 6.82 -14.81 41.11
CA ILE A 459 6.14 -15.58 42.15
C ILE A 459 6.36 -17.06 41.86
N ASN A 460 7.08 -17.73 42.77
CA ASN A 460 7.55 -19.11 42.63
C ASN A 460 7.06 -20.01 43.76
#